data_AF-A0A9D6PLX8-F1
#
_entry.id   AF-A0A9D6PLX8-F1
#
_cell.length_a   1.000
_cell.length_b   1.000
_cell.length_c   1.000
_cell.angle_alpha   90.00
_cell.angle_beta   90.00
_cell.angle_gamma   90.00
#
_symmetry.space_group_name_H-M   'P 1'
#
loop_
_entity.id
_entity.type
_entity.pdbx_description
1 polymer ?
#
loop_
_entity_poly.entity_id
_entity_poly.type
_entity_poly.pdbx_seq_one_letter_code
_entity_poly.pdbx_strand_id
1 'polypeptide(L)'
;MNKTSVFGKAKGASYYQDGLAFDSEGKTQEAIEAYRMAVALDPEMAEAHYNLGVNLAFQGNFDEAIRCWRRAVWLNGNFTQDLITAFDLDHELKESDLIPIFSFPKKFSLSKP
;
A
#
# COMPACT_ATOMS: atom_id res chain seq x y z
N MET A 1 2.78 25.93 -1.36
CA MET A 1 1.99 24.72 -1.71
C MET A 1 1.71 24.77 -3.21
N ASN A 2 2.32 23.86 -3.98
CA ASN A 2 2.26 23.89 -5.44
C ASN A 2 0.90 23.37 -5.92
N LYS A 3 0.12 24.23 -6.59
CA LYS A 3 -1.21 23.89 -7.15
C LYS A 3 -1.16 22.65 -8.06
N THR A 4 -0.03 22.38 -8.70
CA THR A 4 0.23 21.19 -9.54
C THR A 4 0.18 19.86 -8.79
N SER A 5 0.56 19.82 -7.51
CA SER A 5 0.48 18.59 -6.69
C SER A 5 -0.96 18.22 -6.34
N VAL A 6 -1.83 19.22 -6.15
CA VAL A 6 -3.23 18.99 -5.77
C VAL A 6 -4.03 18.34 -6.91
N PHE A 7 -3.79 18.79 -8.16
CA PHE A 7 -4.45 18.18 -9.33
C PHE A 7 -4.00 16.74 -9.59
N GLY A 8 -2.71 16.43 -9.35
CA GLY A 8 -2.20 15.06 -9.42
C GLY A 8 -2.88 14.15 -8.41
N LYS A 9 -2.96 14.57 -7.15
CA LYS A 9 -3.62 13.81 -6.08
C LYS A 9 -5.11 13.59 -6.32
N ALA A 10 -5.83 14.60 -6.80
CA ALA A 10 -7.25 14.45 -7.15
C ALA A 10 -7.46 13.42 -8.27
N LYS A 11 -6.58 13.40 -9.27
CA LYS A 11 -6.62 12.38 -10.33
C LYS A 11 -6.25 10.99 -9.79
N GLY A 12 -5.28 10.90 -8.89
CA GLY A 12 -4.93 9.66 -8.19
C GLY A 12 -6.11 9.08 -7.42
N ALA A 13 -6.86 9.94 -6.71
CA ALA A 13 -8.08 9.52 -6.00
C ALA A 13 -9.17 8.99 -6.95
N SER A 14 -9.31 9.55 -8.16
CA SER A 14 -10.23 9.01 -9.18
C SER A 14 -9.84 7.59 -9.57
N TYR A 15 -8.57 7.36 -9.91
CA TYR A 15 -8.10 6.02 -10.26
C TYR A 15 -8.22 5.03 -9.10
N TYR A 16 -8.08 5.48 -7.85
CA TYR A 16 -8.34 4.64 -6.69
C TYR A 16 -9.81 4.20 -6.62
N GLN A 17 -10.76 5.10 -6.91
CA GLN A 17 -12.18 4.74 -6.99
C GLN A 17 -12.46 3.76 -8.14
N ASP A 18 -11.81 3.94 -9.29
CA ASP A 18 -11.92 2.99 -10.41
C ASP A 18 -11.40 1.60 -10.02
N GLY A 19 -10.27 1.54 -9.28
CA GLY A 19 -9.73 0.28 -8.75
C GLY A 19 -10.70 -0.43 -7.82
N LEU A 20 -11.35 0.30 -6.91
CA LEU A 20 -12.38 -0.24 -6.03
C LEU A 20 -13.60 -0.77 -6.81
N ALA A 21 -14.00 -0.07 -7.87
CA ALA A 21 -15.09 -0.50 -8.72
C ALA A 21 -14.73 -1.81 -9.45
N PHE A 22 -13.53 -1.90 -10.03
CA PHE A 22 -13.05 -3.12 -10.70
C PHE A 22 -12.93 -4.30 -9.74
N ASP A 23 -12.46 -4.08 -8.50
CA ASP A 23 -12.45 -5.11 -7.46
C ASP A 23 -13.86 -5.65 -7.20
N SER A 24 -14.85 -4.76 -7.08
CA SER A 24 -16.26 -5.16 -6.86
C SER A 24 -16.85 -5.98 -8.02
N GLU A 25 -16.31 -5.80 -9.22
CA GLU A 25 -16.68 -6.54 -10.43
C GLU A 25 -15.84 -7.83 -10.63
N GLY A 26 -14.85 -8.09 -9.77
CA GLY A 26 -13.91 -9.21 -9.90
C GLY A 26 -12.89 -9.04 -11.03
N LYS A 27 -12.72 -7.82 -11.55
CA LYS A 27 -11.79 -7.47 -12.62
C LYS A 27 -10.40 -7.15 -12.06
N THR A 28 -9.72 -8.18 -11.56
CA THR A 28 -8.44 -8.06 -10.84
C THR A 28 -7.37 -7.33 -11.68
N GLN A 29 -7.28 -7.58 -12.98
CA GLN A 29 -6.23 -6.97 -13.80
C GLN A 29 -6.43 -5.47 -13.98
N GLU A 30 -7.67 -5.06 -14.28
CA GLU A 30 -8.05 -3.66 -14.41
C GLU A 30 -7.91 -2.91 -13.08
N ALA A 31 -8.22 -3.58 -11.96
CA ALA A 31 -8.00 -3.02 -10.62
C ALA A 31 -6.51 -2.74 -10.36
N ILE A 32 -5.61 -3.67 -10.68
CA ILE A 32 -4.15 -3.48 -10.55
C ILE A 32 -3.68 -2.27 -11.36
N GLU A 33 -4.13 -2.11 -12.59
CA GLU A 33 -3.76 -0.97 -13.44
C GLU A 33 -4.26 0.35 -12.85
N ALA A 34 -5.51 0.39 -12.39
CA ALA A 34 -6.09 1.56 -11.75
C ALA A 34 -5.33 1.94 -10.47
N TYR A 35 -5.03 0.97 -9.59
CA TYR A 35 -4.24 1.24 -8.39
C TYR A 35 -2.80 1.67 -8.70
N ARG A 36 -2.17 1.12 -9.73
CA ARG A 36 -0.84 1.57 -10.19
C ARG A 36 -0.86 3.04 -10.62
N MET A 37 -1.91 3.46 -11.33
CA MET A 37 -2.10 4.87 -11.69
C MET A 37 -2.36 5.75 -10.47
N ALA A 38 -3.14 5.25 -9.50
CA ALA A 38 -3.39 5.94 -8.24
C ALA A 38 -2.09 6.19 -7.47
N VAL A 39 -1.25 5.18 -7.26
CA VAL A 39 0.03 5.32 -6.53
C VAL A 39 1.09 6.12 -7.30
N ALA A 40 1.03 6.13 -8.65
CA ALA A 40 1.91 6.97 -9.46
C ALA A 40 1.59 8.46 -9.32
N LEU A 41 0.31 8.79 -9.16
CA LEU A 41 -0.18 10.17 -9.04
C LEU A 41 -0.22 10.66 -7.59
N ASP A 42 -0.48 9.76 -6.64
CA ASP A 42 -0.38 10.00 -5.21
C ASP A 42 0.41 8.87 -4.52
N PRO A 43 1.74 8.95 -4.48
CA PRO A 43 2.60 7.94 -3.85
C PRO A 43 2.42 7.82 -2.33
N GLU A 44 1.64 8.72 -1.72
CA GLU A 44 1.36 8.77 -0.28
C GLU A 44 -0.01 8.16 0.09
N MET A 45 -0.76 7.67 -0.90
CA MET A 45 -2.05 7.02 -0.67
C MET A 45 -1.87 5.58 -0.17
N ALA A 46 -1.88 5.41 1.15
CA ALA A 46 -1.62 4.14 1.80
C ALA A 46 -2.63 3.05 1.39
N GLU A 47 -3.90 3.42 1.25
CA GLU A 47 -4.99 2.54 0.83
C GLU A 47 -4.77 1.97 -0.59
N ALA A 48 -4.29 2.80 -1.52
CA ALA A 48 -4.00 2.35 -2.88
C ALA A 48 -2.82 1.37 -2.92
N HIS A 49 -1.77 1.61 -2.13
CA HIS A 49 -0.67 0.65 -1.97
C HIS A 49 -1.17 -0.66 -1.35
N TYR A 50 -2.08 -0.59 -0.37
CA TYR A 50 -2.63 -1.78 0.26
C TYR A 50 -3.44 -2.64 -0.72
N ASN A 51 -4.42 -2.04 -1.41
CA ASN A 51 -5.29 -2.77 -2.34
C ASN A 51 -4.53 -3.27 -3.59
N LEU A 52 -3.52 -2.53 -4.04
CA LEU A 52 -2.60 -3.01 -5.07
C LEU A 52 -1.89 -4.29 -4.61
N GLY A 53 -1.39 -4.30 -3.37
CA GLY A 53 -0.74 -5.48 -2.80
C GLY A 53 -1.67 -6.69 -2.71
N VAL A 54 -2.92 -6.49 -2.26
CA VAL A 54 -3.94 -7.55 -2.20
C VAL A 54 -4.18 -8.17 -3.57
N ASN A 55 -4.41 -7.34 -4.59
CA ASN A 55 -4.68 -7.83 -5.94
C ASN A 55 -3.46 -8.52 -6.60
N LEU A 56 -2.25 -8.01 -6.35
CA LEU A 56 -1.01 -8.64 -6.81
C LEU A 56 -0.81 -10.02 -6.16
N ALA A 57 -1.07 -10.14 -4.87
CA ALA A 57 -1.01 -11.42 -4.16
C ALA A 57 -2.05 -12.41 -4.68
N PHE A 58 -3.27 -11.94 -5.00
CA PHE A 58 -4.30 -12.77 -5.62
C PHE A 58 -3.86 -13.35 -6.97
N GLN A 59 -3.01 -12.64 -7.73
CA GLN A 59 -2.39 -13.14 -8.96
C GLN A 59 -1.11 -13.98 -8.72
N GLY A 60 -0.69 -14.18 -7.48
CA GLY A 60 0.55 -14.88 -7.13
C GLY A 60 1.83 -14.05 -7.26
N ASN A 61 1.72 -12.73 -7.47
CA ASN A 61 2.88 -11.82 -7.52
C ASN A 61 3.20 -11.29 -6.12
N PHE A 62 3.67 -12.19 -5.25
CA PHE A 62 3.90 -11.92 -3.84
C PHE A 62 5.05 -10.92 -3.60
N ASP A 63 6.12 -10.98 -4.39
CA ASP A 63 7.25 -10.05 -4.27
C ASP A 63 6.84 -8.58 -4.43
N GLU A 64 5.96 -8.29 -5.39
CA GLU A 64 5.46 -6.95 -5.61
C GLU A 64 4.40 -6.56 -4.58
N ALA A 65 3.55 -7.51 -4.18
CA ALA A 65 2.57 -7.30 -3.13
C ALA A 65 3.22 -6.86 -1.81
N ILE A 66 4.29 -7.57 -1.40
CA ILE A 66 5.08 -7.26 -0.22
C ILE A 66 5.64 -5.84 -0.26
N ARG A 67 6.16 -5.39 -1.42
CA ARG A 67 6.66 -4.02 -1.57
C ARG A 67 5.55 -3.00 -1.38
N CYS A 68 4.37 -3.25 -1.95
CA CYS A 68 3.23 -2.35 -1.84
C CYS A 68 2.72 -2.28 -0.40
N TRP A 69 2.55 -3.41 0.28
CA TRP A 69 2.13 -3.41 1.68
C TRP A 69 3.15 -2.78 2.63
N ARG A 70 4.45 -3.01 2.42
CA ARG A 70 5.50 -2.29 3.17
C ARG A 70 5.36 -0.79 3.01
N ARG A 71 5.03 -0.32 1.80
CA ARG A 71 4.79 1.10 1.55
C ARG A 71 3.52 1.60 2.24
N ALA A 72 2.43 0.84 2.20
CA ALA A 72 1.20 1.16 2.91
C ALA A 72 1.42 1.31 4.43
N VAL A 73 2.15 0.36 5.04
CA VAL A 73 2.51 0.40 6.47
C VAL A 73 3.42 1.58 6.81
N TRP A 74 4.38 1.88 5.95
CA TRP A 74 5.26 3.04 6.14
C TRP A 74 4.49 4.36 6.11
N LEU A 75 3.47 4.46 5.26
CA LEU A 75 2.61 5.64 5.14
C LEU A 75 1.58 5.74 6.27
N ASN A 76 0.98 4.61 6.64
CA ASN A 76 -0.03 4.50 7.68
C ASN A 76 0.16 3.21 8.48
N GLY A 77 0.58 3.36 9.74
CA GLY A 77 0.86 2.24 10.64
C GLY A 77 -0.35 1.37 10.98
N ASN A 78 -1.57 1.76 10.61
CA ASN A 78 -2.78 0.98 10.84
C ASN A 78 -2.84 -0.30 9.99
N PHE A 79 -2.12 -0.37 8.87
CA PHE A 79 -2.07 -1.57 8.00
C PHE A 79 -1.10 -2.66 8.50
N THR A 80 -0.50 -2.48 9.68
CA THR A 80 0.51 -3.41 10.23
C THR A 80 -0.04 -4.81 10.48
N GLN A 81 -1.29 -4.92 10.96
CA GLN A 81 -1.91 -6.21 11.26
C GLN A 81 -2.22 -7.04 9.99
N ASP A 82 -2.64 -6.37 8.93
CA ASP A 82 -2.99 -7.01 7.65
C ASP A 82 -1.74 -7.53 6.92
N LEU A 83 -0.63 -6.77 7.01
CA LEU A 83 0.65 -7.16 6.44
C LEU A 83 1.25 -8.38 7.15
N ILE A 84 1.14 -8.48 8.49
CA ILE A 84 1.61 -9.64 9.26
C ILE A 84 0.89 -10.90 8.78
N THR A 85 -0.44 -10.85 8.66
CA THR A 85 -1.25 -11.99 8.21
C THR A 85 -0.88 -12.43 6.79
N ALA A 86 -0.60 -11.47 5.90
CA ALA A 86 -0.22 -11.77 4.52
C ALA A 86 1.20 -12.38 4.40
N PHE A 87 2.14 -11.97 5.26
CA PHE A 87 3.46 -12.60 5.36
C PHE A 87 3.40 -14.00 5.97
N ASP A 88 2.50 -14.24 6.92
CA ASP A 88 2.33 -15.54 7.59
C ASP A 88 1.78 -16.62 6.65
N LEU A 89 1.18 -16.26 5.52
CA LEU A 89 0.56 -17.17 4.55
C LEU A 89 1.54 -17.83 3.57
N ASP A 90 2.77 -17.32 3.41
CA ASP A 90 3.72 -17.77 2.36
C ASP A 90 5.11 -18.16 2.90
N HIS A 91 5.17 -19.01 3.94
CA HIS A 91 6.38 -19.79 4.29
C HIS A 91 7.43 -19.09 5.18
N GLU A 92 7.68 -19.70 6.35
CA GLU A 92 8.87 -19.59 7.23
C GLU A 92 9.84 -18.41 6.99
N LEU A 93 9.35 -17.17 7.15
CA LEU A 93 10.26 -16.03 7.29
C LEU A 93 10.98 -16.19 8.62
N LYS A 94 12.28 -16.50 8.55
CA LYS A 94 13.13 -16.52 9.74
C LYS A 94 12.97 -15.18 10.45
N GLU A 95 12.71 -15.21 11.75
CA GLU A 95 12.53 -14.03 12.60
C GLU A 95 13.63 -12.95 12.38
N SER A 96 14.80 -13.33 11.86
CA SER A 96 15.89 -12.43 11.46
C SER A 96 15.52 -11.37 10.42
N ASP A 97 14.57 -11.66 9.52
CA ASP A 97 14.16 -10.73 8.45
C ASP A 97 13.01 -9.80 8.88
N LEU A 98 12.40 -10.07 10.04
CA LEU A 98 11.41 -9.19 10.69
C LEU A 98 12.07 -7.92 11.27
N ILE A 99 13.40 -7.91 11.44
CA ILE A 99 14.11 -6.94 12.29
C ILE A 99 14.24 -5.51 11.72
N PRO A 100 13.98 -5.18 10.43
CA PRO A 100 13.82 -3.77 10.03
C PRO A 100 12.36 -3.30 10.00
N ILE A 101 11.38 -4.21 9.92
CA ILE A 101 9.96 -3.84 9.75
C ILE A 101 9.38 -3.27 11.05
N PHE A 102 9.83 -3.80 12.20
CA PHE A 102 9.45 -3.31 13.53
C PHE A 102 10.38 -2.22 14.09
N SER A 103 11.52 -1.95 13.43
CA SER A 103 12.42 -0.87 13.83
C SER A 103 11.99 0.45 13.19
N PHE A 104 10.83 0.97 13.61
CA PHE A 104 10.38 2.32 13.27
C PHE A 104 11.48 3.35 13.57
N PRO A 105 11.77 4.32 12.69
CA PRO A 105 12.60 5.46 13.07
C PRO A 105 11.88 6.20 14.21
N LYS A 106 12.52 6.20 15.37
CA LYS A 106 12.10 6.86 16.61
C LYS A 106 12.08 8.39 16.43
N LYS A 107 11.18 8.93 15.63
CA LYS A 107 10.96 10.38 15.46
C LYS A 107 9.48 10.72 15.32
N PHE A 108 8.74 10.47 16.39
CA PHE A 108 7.60 11.32 16.76
C PHE A 108 7.87 11.85 18.17
N SER A 109 8.82 12.79 18.26
CA SER A 109 8.95 13.62 19.44
C SER A 109 7.83 14.66 19.36
N LEU A 110 6.68 14.37 19.98
CA LEU A 110 5.70 15.39 20.31
C LEU A 110 6.30 16.26 21.40
N SER A 111 7.10 17.26 21.02
CA SER A 111 7.33 18.41 21.88
C SER A 111 6.06 19.26 21.83
N LYS A 112 5.12 18.99 22.74
CA LYS A 112 4.10 19.98 23.10
C LYS A 112 4.75 21.01 24.04
N PRO A 113 4.55 22.31 23.86
CA PRO A 113 4.46 23.20 25.01
C PRO A 113 3.17 22.91 25.79
#